data_AF-A0A661AZ67-F1
#
_entry.id   AF-A0A661AZ67-F1
#
_cell.length_a   1.000
_cell.length_b   1.000
_cell.length_c   1.000
_cell.angle_alpha   90.00
_cell.angle_beta   90.00
_cell.angle_gamma   90.00
#
_symmetry.space_group_name_H-M   'P 1'
#
loop_
_entity.id
_entity.type
_entity.pdbx_description
1 polymer ?
#
loop_
_entity_poly.entity_id
_entity_poly.type
_entity_poly.pdbx_seq_one_letter_code
_entity_poly.pdbx_strand_id
1 'polypeptide(L)'
;HIAIYNKRTDINAVVHIHGPYAVALTVAGIPFRSDILPEIPLKFGEIPTTDYATPSTPRAAEVLKPYLNNEIRGAILPYHGIVALGKTVEKALLVAEGIEYAAKVQVLASAIGEPKQYPNDII
;
A
#
# COMPACT_ATOMS: atom_id res chain seq x y z
N HIS A 1 1.79 7.77 11.62
CA HIS A 1 2.32 9.13 11.39
C HIS A 1 3.60 9.39 12.18
N ILE A 2 3.56 9.65 13.50
CA ILE A 2 4.76 10.00 14.30
C ILE A 2 5.92 9.00 14.14
N ALA A 3 5.64 7.69 14.24
CA ALA A 3 6.66 6.66 14.06
C ALA A 3 7.33 6.68 12.67
N ILE A 4 6.61 7.11 11.64
CA ILE A 4 7.13 7.28 10.29
C ILE A 4 8.06 8.49 10.25
N TYR A 5 7.61 9.65 10.72
CA TYR A 5 8.43 10.87 10.74
C TYR A 5 9.73 10.70 11.55
N ASN A 6 9.67 9.95 12.66
CA ASN A 6 10.87 9.66 13.47
C ASN A 6 11.90 8.77 12.76
N LYS A 7 11.47 7.88 11.85
CA LYS A 7 12.34 6.92 11.16
C LYS A 7 12.78 7.41 9.78
N ARG A 8 11.92 8.13 9.08
CA ARG A 8 12.08 8.55 7.68
C ARG A 8 12.21 10.06 7.59
N THR A 9 13.42 10.56 7.80
CA THR A 9 13.73 11.99 7.74
C THR A 9 13.62 12.59 6.34
N ASP A 10 13.49 11.76 5.30
CA ASP A 10 13.26 12.16 3.92
C ASP A 10 11.77 12.37 3.56
N ILE A 11 10.87 12.07 4.50
CA ILE A 11 9.41 12.13 4.33
C ILE A 11 8.84 13.31 5.13
N ASN A 12 8.08 14.15 4.44
CA ASN A 12 7.42 15.33 5.03
C ASN A 12 5.89 15.23 5.05
N ALA A 13 5.34 14.17 4.45
CA ALA A 13 3.90 13.94 4.41
C ALA A 13 3.59 12.45 4.56
N VAL A 14 2.55 12.17 5.35
CA VAL A 14 1.96 10.85 5.50
C VAL A 14 0.46 10.98 5.31
N VAL A 15 -0.11 10.13 4.45
CA VAL A 15 -1.54 10.04 4.17
C VAL A 15 -2.02 8.67 4.63
N HIS A 16 -3.18 8.63 5.28
CA HIS A 16 -3.86 7.40 5.63
C HIS A 16 -5.29 7.45 5.12
N ILE A 17 -5.71 6.43 4.38
CA ILE A 17 -7.06 6.31 3.84
C ILE A 17 -7.61 4.91 4.08
N HIS A 18 -8.92 4.78 4.18
CA HIS A 18 -9.61 3.49 4.24
C HIS A 18 -10.06 3.06 2.84
N GLY A 19 -9.08 2.77 1.98
CA GLY A 19 -9.33 2.34 0.59
C GLY A 19 -10.18 1.06 0.56
N PRO A 20 -11.45 1.11 0.11
CA PRO A 20 -12.37 -0.03 0.21
C PRO A 20 -11.90 -1.28 -0.52
N TYR A 21 -11.21 -1.15 -1.66
CA TYR A 21 -10.75 -2.31 -2.43
C TYR A 21 -9.51 -2.95 -1.80
N ALA A 22 -8.55 -2.15 -1.32
CA ALA A 22 -7.42 -2.68 -0.57
C ALA A 22 -7.88 -3.39 0.72
N VAL A 23 -8.84 -2.79 1.43
CA VAL A 23 -9.45 -3.42 2.61
C VAL A 23 -10.19 -4.70 2.22
N ALA A 24 -10.97 -4.70 1.14
CA ALA A 24 -11.70 -5.89 0.68
C ALA A 24 -10.77 -7.07 0.39
N LEU A 25 -9.62 -6.85 -0.25
CA LEU A 25 -8.60 -7.90 -0.46
C LEU A 25 -8.14 -8.48 0.88
N THR A 26 -7.81 -7.63 1.85
CA THR A 26 -7.35 -8.09 3.17
C THR A 26 -8.42 -8.85 3.94
N VAL A 27 -9.68 -8.41 3.88
CA VAL A 27 -10.83 -9.07 4.51
C VAL A 27 -11.09 -10.43 3.87
N ALA A 28 -10.92 -10.53 2.55
CA ALA A 28 -11.09 -11.77 1.79
C ALA A 28 -9.90 -12.74 1.92
N GLY A 29 -8.82 -12.36 2.61
CA GLY A 29 -7.60 -13.18 2.69
C GLY A 29 -6.86 -13.30 1.36
N ILE A 30 -7.07 -12.36 0.43
CA ILE A 30 -6.44 -12.34 -0.88
C ILE A 30 -5.23 -11.38 -0.83
N PRO A 31 -4.01 -11.85 -1.14
CA PRO A 31 -2.85 -10.97 -1.20
C PRO A 31 -3.00 -9.89 -2.26
N PHE A 32 -2.55 -8.67 -1.93
CA PHE A 32 -2.42 -7.61 -2.93
C PHE A 32 -1.36 -7.98 -3.97
N ARG A 33 -1.67 -7.73 -5.24
CA ARG A 33 -0.79 -8.01 -6.37
C ARG A 33 -0.28 -6.72 -6.99
N SER A 34 1.01 -6.44 -6.83
CA SER A 34 1.68 -5.32 -7.50
C SER A 34 2.07 -5.62 -8.96
N ASP A 35 1.99 -6.88 -9.37
CA ASP A 35 2.46 -7.40 -10.66
C ASP A 35 1.37 -7.41 -11.76
N ILE A 36 0.16 -6.92 -11.46
CA ILE A 36 -0.94 -6.84 -12.44
C ILE A 36 -0.97 -5.48 -13.18
N LEU A 37 -0.31 -4.47 -12.63
CA LEU A 37 -0.23 -3.11 -13.18
C LEU A 37 1.21 -2.59 -13.05
N PRO A 38 1.91 -2.32 -14.17
CA PRO A 38 3.34 -2.00 -14.13
C PRO A 38 3.65 -0.68 -13.43
N GLU A 39 2.71 0.26 -13.37
CA GLU A 39 2.90 1.53 -12.68
C GLU A 39 3.15 1.37 -11.18
N ILE A 40 2.70 0.29 -10.55
CA ILE A 40 2.88 0.07 -9.10
C ILE A 40 4.35 -0.13 -8.76
N PRO A 41 5.05 -1.17 -9.27
CA PRO A 41 6.47 -1.36 -8.98
C PRO A 41 7.32 -0.23 -9.57
N LEU A 42 6.97 0.30 -10.75
CA LEU A 42 7.77 1.36 -11.39
C LEU A 42 7.71 2.71 -10.66
N LYS A 43 6.54 3.11 -10.15
CA LYS A 43 6.36 4.44 -9.53
C LYS A 43 6.47 4.41 -8.01
N PHE A 44 6.01 3.33 -7.38
CA PHE A 44 5.82 3.28 -5.93
C PHE A 44 6.70 2.22 -5.26
N GLY A 45 7.31 1.33 -6.04
CA GLY A 45 8.14 0.24 -5.56
C GLY A 45 7.30 -0.87 -4.93
N GLU A 46 7.89 -1.58 -3.97
CA GLU A 46 7.20 -2.62 -3.21
C GLU A 46 6.11 -2.01 -2.31
N ILE A 47 4.94 -2.67 -2.28
CA ILE A 47 3.80 -2.31 -1.42
C ILE A 47 3.52 -3.50 -0.47
N PRO A 48 4.11 -3.51 0.73
CA PRO A 48 3.87 -4.59 1.69
C PRO A 48 2.50 -4.49 2.32
N THR A 49 1.95 -5.66 2.67
CA THR A 49 0.84 -5.79 3.63
C THR A 49 1.43 -6.12 5.00
N THR A 50 1.14 -5.32 6.02
CA THR A 50 1.66 -5.54 7.38
C THR A 50 0.93 -6.68 8.09
N ASP A 51 1.42 -7.08 9.27
CA ASP A 51 0.59 -7.81 10.22
C ASP A 51 -0.63 -6.97 10.66
N TYR A 52 -1.71 -7.64 11.08
CA TYR A 52 -2.85 -6.96 11.68
C TYR A 52 -2.47 -6.28 13.00
N ALA A 53 -3.02 -5.09 13.19
CA ALA A 53 -2.99 -4.37 14.45
C ALA A 53 -4.29 -3.58 14.62
N THR A 54 -4.84 -3.56 15.83
CA THR A 54 -6.01 -2.74 16.14
C THR A 54 -5.66 -1.26 15.93
N PRO A 55 -6.50 -0.47 15.22
CA PRO A 55 -6.28 0.96 15.01
C PRO A 55 -6.06 1.71 16.32
N SER A 56 -5.28 2.79 16.26
CA SER A 56 -4.99 3.67 17.41
C SER A 56 -4.26 2.99 18.59
N THR A 57 -3.70 1.80 18.39
CA THR A 57 -2.82 1.15 19.38
C THR A 57 -1.34 1.37 19.04
N PRO A 58 -0.43 1.31 20.02
CA PRO A 58 1.02 1.33 19.76
C PRO A 58 1.46 0.25 18.76
N ARG A 59 0.78 -0.90 18.78
CA ARG A 59 1.02 -2.03 17.87
C ARG A 59 0.90 -1.63 16.40
N ALA A 60 -0.01 -0.72 16.05
CA ALA A 60 -0.18 -0.24 14.67
C ALA A 60 1.08 0.42 14.11
N ALA A 61 1.87 1.10 14.96
CA ALA A 61 3.16 1.61 14.55
C ALA A 61 4.23 0.51 14.50
N GLU A 62 4.18 -0.46 15.42
CA GLU A 62 5.17 -1.55 15.49
C GLU A 62 5.15 -2.45 14.27
N VAL A 63 3.96 -2.88 13.82
CA VAL A 63 3.82 -3.76 12.65
C VAL A 63 4.32 -3.10 11.36
N LEU A 64 4.35 -1.76 11.32
CA LEU A 64 4.83 -1.01 10.18
C LEU A 64 6.37 -0.83 10.19
N LYS A 65 7.01 -0.81 11.37
CA LYS A 65 8.45 -0.51 11.53
C LYS A 65 9.38 -1.34 10.63
N PRO A 66 9.17 -2.65 10.40
CA PRO A 66 10.04 -3.45 9.53
C PRO A 66 10.08 -2.94 8.09
N TYR A 67 9.00 -2.32 7.63
CA TYR A 67 8.85 -1.84 6.26
C TYR A 67 9.31 -0.38 6.06
N LEU A 68 9.64 0.35 7.12
CA LEU A 68 10.07 1.76 7.02
C LEU A 68 11.54 1.91 6.57
N ASN A 69 11.94 1.19 5.52
CA ASN A 69 13.21 1.39 4.82
C ASN A 69 13.13 2.59 3.85
N ASN A 70 14.21 2.92 3.15
CA ASN A 70 14.28 4.11 2.27
C ASN A 70 13.52 3.96 0.94
N GLU A 71 13.08 2.76 0.58
CA GLU A 71 12.45 2.43 -0.70
C GLU A 71 10.93 2.44 -0.59
N ILE A 72 10.37 1.96 0.54
CA ILE A 72 8.94 1.90 0.75
C ILE A 72 8.29 3.30 0.73
N ARG A 73 7.21 3.41 -0.04
CA ARG A 73 6.37 4.61 -0.15
C ARG A 73 4.96 4.41 0.34
N GLY A 74 4.51 3.18 0.54
CA GLY A 74 3.21 2.90 1.13
C GLY A 74 3.09 1.46 1.59
N ALA A 75 2.09 1.18 2.41
CA ALA A 75 1.80 -0.15 2.92
C ALA A 75 0.28 -0.32 3.10
N ILE A 76 -0.17 -1.55 2.98
CA ILE A 76 -1.55 -1.96 3.28
C ILE A 76 -1.58 -2.43 4.73
N LEU A 77 -2.55 -1.92 5.49
CA LEU A 77 -2.86 -2.28 6.86
C LEU A 77 -4.10 -3.19 6.83
N PRO A 78 -3.97 -4.49 7.13
CA PRO A 78 -5.09 -5.44 7.07
C PRO A 78 -6.29 -4.97 7.87
N TYR A 79 -7.50 -5.14 7.31
CA TYR A 79 -8.78 -4.76 7.95
C TYR A 79 -8.90 -3.27 8.31
N HIS A 80 -8.05 -2.40 7.76
CA HIS A 80 -7.99 -0.99 8.16
C HIS A 80 -7.86 -0.04 6.97
N GLY A 81 -6.81 -0.18 6.15
CA GLY A 81 -6.64 0.74 5.03
C GLY A 81 -5.22 0.79 4.48
N ILE A 82 -4.84 1.94 3.95
CA ILE A 82 -3.55 2.20 3.32
C ILE A 82 -2.86 3.32 4.10
N VAL A 83 -1.56 3.19 4.33
CA VAL A 83 -0.69 4.29 4.77
C VAL A 83 0.33 4.57 3.67
N ALA A 84 0.47 5.84 3.30
CA ALA A 84 1.34 6.29 2.23
C ALA A 84 2.22 7.45 2.69
N LEU A 85 3.42 7.54 2.09
CA LEU A 85 4.51 8.41 2.49
C LEU A 85 4.99 9.21 1.28
N GLY A 86 5.28 10.50 1.48
CA GLY A 86 5.78 11.36 0.42
C GLY A 86 6.57 12.56 0.90
N LYS A 87 7.30 13.19 -0.02
CA LYS A 87 7.94 14.50 0.22
C LYS A 87 6.94 15.65 0.29
N THR A 88 5.75 15.44 -0.27
CA THR A 88 4.62 16.37 -0.23
C THR A 88 3.33 15.57 -0.05
N VAL A 89 2.24 16.23 0.37
CA VAL A 89 0.94 15.58 0.57
C VAL A 89 0.43 14.98 -0.74
N GLU A 90 0.62 15.66 -1.86
CA GLU A 90 0.24 15.19 -3.19
C GLU A 90 0.98 13.90 -3.57
N LYS A 91 2.28 13.81 -3.27
CA LYS A 91 3.07 12.59 -3.52
C LYS A 91 2.61 11.43 -2.64
N ALA A 92 2.30 11.68 -1.38
CA ALA A 92 1.75 10.65 -0.48
C ALA A 92 0.35 10.21 -0.95
N LEU A 93 -0.48 11.15 -1.40
CA LEU A 93 -1.82 10.85 -1.92
C LEU A 93 -1.77 10.04 -3.22
N LEU A 94 -0.87 10.37 -4.16
CA LEU A 94 -0.67 9.61 -5.40
C LEU A 94 -0.31 8.14 -5.14
N VAL A 95 0.50 7.88 -4.11
CA VAL A 95 0.82 6.51 -3.70
C VAL A 95 -0.42 5.80 -3.17
N ALA A 96 -1.18 6.45 -2.27
CA ALA A 96 -2.40 5.86 -1.70
C ALA A 96 -3.45 5.57 -2.78
N GLU A 97 -3.65 6.51 -3.71
CA GLU A 97 -4.55 6.37 -4.86
C GLU A 97 -4.09 5.24 -5.80
N GLY A 98 -2.79 5.15 -6.08
CA GLY A 98 -2.22 4.09 -6.91
C GLY A 98 -2.45 2.70 -6.32
N ILE A 99 -2.20 2.53 -5.01
CA ILE A 99 -2.46 1.26 -4.30
C ILE A 99 -3.95 0.90 -4.36
N GLU A 100 -4.83 1.86 -4.08
CA GLU A 100 -6.28 1.62 -4.10
C GLU A 100 -6.80 1.31 -5.51
N TYR A 101 -6.29 2.00 -6.53
CA TYR A 101 -6.63 1.73 -7.91
C TYR A 101 -6.20 0.33 -8.35
N ALA A 102 -4.98 -0.09 -8.01
CA ALA A 102 -4.53 -1.44 -8.29
C ALA A 102 -5.37 -2.50 -7.57
N ALA A 103 -5.71 -2.26 -6.30
CA ALA A 103 -6.59 -3.16 -5.56
C ALA A 103 -7.97 -3.26 -6.21
N LYS A 104 -8.52 -2.13 -6.68
CA LYS A 104 -9.78 -2.10 -7.43
C LYS A 104 -9.71 -2.93 -8.70
N VAL A 105 -8.65 -2.76 -9.49
CA VAL A 105 -8.45 -3.56 -10.70
C VAL A 105 -8.33 -5.04 -10.37
N GLN A 106 -7.59 -5.41 -9.30
CA GLN A 106 -7.47 -6.79 -8.86
C GLN A 106 -8.83 -7.41 -8.50
N VAL A 107 -9.64 -6.71 -7.69
CA VAL A 107 -10.97 -7.18 -7.29
C VAL A 107 -11.89 -7.34 -8.50
N LEU A 108 -11.90 -6.36 -9.40
CA LEU A 108 -12.73 -6.42 -10.62
C LEU A 108 -12.26 -7.52 -11.57
N ALA A 109 -10.95 -7.71 -11.74
CA ALA A 109 -10.38 -8.79 -12.53
C ALA A 109 -10.79 -10.15 -11.97
N SER A 110 -10.68 -10.35 -10.65
CA SER A 110 -11.13 -11.57 -9.96
C SER A 110 -12.63 -11.88 -10.13
N ALA A 111 -13.47 -10.85 -10.33
CA ALA A 111 -14.89 -11.02 -10.57
C ALA A 111 -15.24 -11.49 -11.99
N ILE A 112 -14.35 -11.23 -12.97
CA ILE A 112 -14.57 -11.61 -14.38
C ILE A 112 -13.64 -12.75 -14.84
N GLY A 113 -12.61 -13.09 -14.07
CA GLY A 113 -11.61 -14.09 -14.39
C GLY A 113 -10.48 -14.14 -13.37
N GLU A 114 -9.33 -14.69 -13.74
CA GLU A 114 -8.14 -14.71 -12.89
C GLU A 114 -7.23 -13.51 -13.24
N PRO A 115 -6.82 -12.67 -12.26
CA PRO A 115 -5.83 -11.61 -12.51
C PRO A 115 -4.53 -12.21 -13.03
N LYS A 116 -3.99 -11.67 -14.13
CA LYS A 116 -2.73 -12.13 -14.73
C LYS A 116 -1.65 -11.06 -14.60
N GLN A 117 -0.42 -11.52 -14.45
CA GLN A 117 0.74 -10.64 -14.51
C GLN A 117 0.84 -10.04 -15.91
N TYR A 118 1.28 -8.79 -16.03
CA TYR A 118 1.58 -8.21 -17.34
C TYR A 118 2.78 -8.92 -17.99
N PRO A 119 2.89 -8.95 -19.35
CA PRO A 119 4.04 -9.57 -20.02
C PRO A 119 5.35 -8.90 -19.58
N ASN A 120 6.41 -9.70 -19.40
CA ASN A 120 7.73 -9.32 -18.84
C ASN A 120 8.56 -8.34 -19.72
N ASP A 121 7.95 -7.49 -20.52
CA ASP A 121 8.65 -6.54 -21.40
C ASP A 121 8.95 -5.21 -20.71
N ILE A 122 8.86 -5.16 -19.38
CA ILE A 122 9.04 -3.95 -18.59
C ILE A 122 10.29 -4.13 -17.73
N ILE A 123 11.36 -3.50 -18.23
CA ILE A 123 12.78 -3.45 -17.82
C ILE A 123 13.67 -4.49 -18.51
#